data_AF-A0AAU8UB43-F1
#
_entry.id   AF-A0AAU8UB43-F1
#
_cell.length_a   1.000
_cell.length_b   1.000
_cell.length_c   1.000
_cell.angle_alpha   90.00
_cell.angle_beta   90.00
_cell.angle_gamma   90.00
#
_symmetry.space_group_name_H-M   'P 1'
#
loop_
_entity.id
_entity.type
_entity.pdbx_description
1 polymer ?
#
loop_
_entity_poly.entity_id
_entity_poly.type
_entity_poly.pdbx_seq_one_letter_code
_entity_poly.pdbx_strand_id
1 'polypeptide(L)'
;MTTGLDTAQPAWFFDFVSPFSYLLLEQYERWPDVPFAPVAVSLYDLQRHWGQRPSADVPAKRIFTYRHALFRAEQLGIRFKMPAAHPFDSDKALRLAIALRADLATVREMFRFIWRDGNDPSTPDGFAALCERVGVGHGDQLIEFEETAAQLRRHIDDAIALGVFGVPTFWMNRQLFWGEDALPMVLYCARTPTWLETREVKRISALPKGRA
;
A
#
# COMPACT_ATOMS: atom_id res chain seq x y z
N MET A 1 -15.13 -17.61 -6.30
CA MET A 1 -15.56 -16.41 -7.04
C MET A 1 -14.88 -15.20 -6.45
N THR A 2 -14.15 -14.43 -7.27
CA THR A 2 -13.47 -13.21 -6.83
C THR A 2 -14.47 -12.08 -6.60
N THR A 3 -14.16 -11.18 -5.68
CA THR A 3 -14.95 -9.99 -5.39
C THR A 3 -14.26 -8.77 -5.99
N GLY A 4 -14.95 -8.04 -6.87
CA GLY A 4 -14.43 -6.79 -7.43
C GLY A 4 -14.53 -5.63 -6.44
N LEU A 5 -13.74 -4.57 -6.66
CA LEU A 5 -13.81 -3.34 -5.88
C LEU A 5 -15.07 -2.54 -6.23
N ASP A 6 -15.81 -2.12 -5.20
CA ASP A 6 -16.85 -1.10 -5.35
C ASP A 6 -16.19 0.28 -5.44
N THR A 7 -16.15 0.84 -6.65
CA THR A 7 -15.53 2.14 -6.92
C THR A 7 -16.22 3.32 -6.23
N ALA A 8 -17.43 3.12 -5.67
CA ALA A 8 -18.11 4.12 -4.84
C ALA A 8 -17.58 4.15 -3.39
N GLN A 9 -16.93 3.07 -2.92
CA GLN A 9 -16.43 2.97 -1.55
C GLN A 9 -14.99 3.51 -1.43
N PRO A 10 -14.65 4.14 -0.31
CA PRO A 10 -13.27 4.51 -0.02
C PRO A 10 -12.37 3.28 0.12
N ALA A 11 -11.17 3.33 -0.47
CA ALA A 11 -10.19 2.25 -0.40
C ALA A 11 -8.79 2.78 -0.08
N TRP A 12 -7.98 1.94 0.55
CA TRP A 12 -6.56 2.19 0.79
C TRP A 12 -5.74 1.05 0.19
N PHE A 13 -5.03 1.35 -0.89
CA PHE A 13 -4.19 0.41 -1.62
C PHE A 13 -2.80 0.35 -1.01
N PHE A 14 -2.31 -0.85 -0.74
CA PHE A 14 -1.01 -1.06 -0.10
C PHE A 14 -0.27 -2.27 -0.68
N ASP A 15 1.05 -2.25 -0.48
CA ASP A 15 1.93 -3.41 -0.64
C ASP A 15 2.86 -3.49 0.59
N PHE A 16 3.05 -4.69 1.12
CA PHE A 16 3.95 -4.93 2.24
C PHE A 16 5.41 -4.56 1.93
N VAL A 17 5.82 -4.56 0.65
CA VAL A 17 7.15 -4.11 0.23
C VAL A 17 7.36 -2.60 0.41
N SER A 18 6.31 -1.81 0.62
CA SER A 18 6.40 -0.35 0.72
C SER A 18 6.58 0.11 2.17
N PRO A 19 7.75 0.68 2.55
CA PRO A 19 7.92 1.25 3.89
C PRO A 19 6.96 2.42 4.14
N PHE A 20 6.60 3.18 3.10
CA PHE A 20 5.66 4.29 3.25
C PHE A 20 4.22 3.82 3.50
N SER A 21 3.84 2.62 3.06
CA SER A 21 2.54 2.04 3.41
C SER A 21 2.48 1.70 4.91
N TYR A 22 3.56 1.14 5.47
CA TYR A 22 3.68 0.96 6.92
C TYR A 22 3.59 2.29 7.68
N LEU A 23 4.40 3.28 7.29
CA LEU A 23 4.45 4.57 7.97
C LEU A 23 3.11 5.32 7.92
N LEU A 24 2.35 5.18 6.83
CA LEU A 24 1.02 5.77 6.73
C LEU A 24 -0.01 5.03 7.59
N LEU A 25 0.04 3.70 7.63
CA LEU A 25 -0.87 2.89 8.45
C LEU A 25 -0.60 3.05 9.95
N GLU A 26 0.65 3.26 10.36
CA GLU A 26 0.98 3.61 11.74
C GLU A 26 0.43 4.97 12.19
N GLN A 27 -0.10 5.76 11.26
CA GLN A 27 -0.81 7.01 11.52
C GLN A 27 -2.34 6.84 11.43
N TYR A 28 -2.88 5.62 11.49
CA TYR A 28 -4.31 5.34 11.33
C TYR A 28 -5.22 6.23 12.18
N GLU A 29 -4.82 6.51 13.42
CA GLU A 29 -5.55 7.38 14.36
C GLU A 29 -5.67 8.84 13.87
N ARG A 30 -4.86 9.22 12.87
CA ARG A 30 -4.84 10.55 12.23
C ARG A 30 -5.53 10.55 10.88
N TRP A 31 -6.07 9.43 10.40
CA TRP A 31 -6.83 9.37 9.15
C TRP A 31 -8.15 10.13 9.34
N PRO A 32 -8.79 10.61 8.24
CA PRO A 32 -10.15 11.14 8.36
C PRO A 32 -11.12 10.02 8.75
N ASP A 33 -12.27 10.39 9.31
CA ASP A 33 -13.36 9.47 9.65
C ASP A 33 -14.07 8.98 8.37
N VAL A 34 -13.36 8.13 7.63
CA VAL A 34 -13.73 7.58 6.34
C VAL A 34 -13.37 6.09 6.38
N PRO A 35 -14.32 5.18 6.08
CA PRO A 35 -14.11 3.74 6.22
C PRO A 35 -13.31 3.19 5.04
N PHE A 36 -12.01 3.49 4.99
CA PHE A 36 -11.12 2.97 3.95
C PHE A 36 -10.95 1.46 4.08
N ALA A 37 -11.43 0.71 3.09
CA ALA A 37 -11.15 -0.71 2.99
C ALA A 37 -9.67 -0.95 2.61
N PRO A 38 -8.92 -1.80 3.32
CA PRO A 38 -7.57 -2.17 2.93
C PRO A 38 -7.59 -3.07 1.68
N VAL A 39 -6.84 -2.70 0.64
CA VAL A 39 -6.75 -3.43 -0.63
C VAL A 39 -5.30 -3.77 -0.93
N ALA A 40 -4.94 -5.04 -0.79
CA ALA A 40 -3.62 -5.55 -1.11
C ALA A 40 -3.41 -5.56 -2.63
N VAL A 41 -2.32 -4.94 -3.09
CA VAL A 41 -1.89 -4.88 -4.51
C VAL A 41 -0.38 -5.08 -4.60
N SER A 42 0.08 -5.56 -5.77
CA SER A 42 1.51 -5.67 -6.08
C SER A 42 2.03 -4.35 -6.66
N LEU A 43 2.95 -3.68 -5.95
CA LEU A 43 3.61 -2.47 -6.43
C LEU A 43 4.39 -2.74 -7.72
N TYR A 44 4.97 -3.93 -7.85
CA TYR A 44 5.71 -4.32 -9.05
C TYR A 44 4.80 -4.42 -10.28
N ASP A 45 3.59 -4.98 -10.13
CA ASP A 45 2.64 -5.10 -11.23
C ASP A 45 2.07 -3.74 -11.63
N LEU A 46 1.83 -2.84 -10.67
CA LEU A 46 1.49 -1.44 -10.95
C LEU A 46 2.62 -0.75 -11.73
N GLN A 47 3.87 -0.88 -11.28
CA GLN A 47 5.03 -0.29 -11.95
C GLN A 47 5.19 -0.81 -13.38
N ARG A 48 5.04 -2.13 -13.57
CA ARG A 48 5.08 -2.77 -14.88
C ARG A 48 3.98 -2.22 -15.80
N HIS A 49 2.74 -2.13 -15.31
CA HIS A 49 1.61 -1.63 -16.10
C HIS A 49 1.86 -0.20 -16.61
N TRP A 50 2.34 0.69 -15.74
CA TRP A 50 2.60 2.09 -16.07
C TRP A 50 3.98 2.34 -16.73
N GLY A 51 4.77 1.29 -17.00
CA GLY A 51 6.12 1.43 -17.56
C GLY A 51 7.10 2.19 -16.66
N GLN A 52 6.86 2.18 -15.35
CA GLN A 52 7.72 2.85 -14.38
C GLN A 52 8.97 2.00 -14.12
N ARG A 53 10.15 2.64 -14.17
CA ARG A 53 11.37 2.00 -13.68
C ARG A 53 11.30 1.89 -12.14
N PRO A 54 11.35 0.69 -11.56
CA PRO A 54 11.35 0.51 -10.11
C PRO A 54 12.45 1.33 -9.43
N SER A 55 12.13 1.93 -8.29
CA SER A 55 13.11 2.75 -7.55
C SER A 55 14.33 1.93 -7.10
N ALA A 56 14.15 0.63 -6.88
CA ALA A 56 15.21 -0.30 -6.54
C ALA A 56 16.27 -0.45 -7.66
N ASP A 57 15.86 -0.28 -8.92
CA ASP A 57 16.74 -0.44 -10.09
C ASP A 57 17.60 0.79 -10.37
N VAL A 58 17.44 1.85 -9.56
CA VAL A 58 18.25 3.08 -9.62
C VAL A 58 18.98 3.18 -8.28
N PRO A 59 20.27 2.77 -8.18
CA PRO A 59 20.98 2.66 -6.90
C PRO A 59 20.92 3.92 -6.02
N ALA A 60 21.05 5.10 -6.63
CA ALA A 60 20.95 6.37 -5.91
C ALA A 60 19.54 6.62 -5.32
N LYS A 61 18.49 6.33 -6.10
CA LYS A 61 17.09 6.45 -5.64
C LYS A 61 16.77 5.43 -4.55
N ARG A 62 17.28 4.20 -4.69
CA ARG A 62 17.16 3.14 -3.69
C ARG A 62 17.76 3.55 -2.33
N ILE A 63 19.00 4.04 -2.33
CA ILE A 63 19.67 4.53 -1.11
C ILE A 63 18.91 5.71 -0.50
N PHE A 64 18.44 6.64 -1.33
CA PHE A 64 17.61 7.75 -0.87
C PHE A 64 16.33 7.26 -0.20
N THR A 65 15.60 6.33 -0.81
CA THR A 65 14.36 5.77 -0.26
C THR A 65 14.58 5.16 1.12
N TYR A 66 15.69 4.45 1.36
CA TYR A 66 15.97 3.84 2.66
C TYR A 66 16.19 4.88 3.74
N ARG A 67 17.05 5.88 3.44
CA ARG A 67 17.33 6.99 4.35
C ARG A 67 16.08 7.83 4.60
N HIS A 68 15.28 8.05 3.57
CA HIS A 68 14.04 8.80 3.68
C HIS A 68 13.02 8.07 4.55
N ALA A 69 12.81 6.77 4.36
CA ALA A 69 11.91 5.99 5.20
C ALA A 69 12.34 6.01 6.68
N LEU A 70 13.63 5.82 6.96
CA LEU A 70 14.16 5.93 8.32
C LEU A 70 13.92 7.33 8.91
N PHE A 71 14.29 8.38 8.19
CA PHE A 71 14.06 9.76 8.62
C PHE A 71 12.58 10.03 8.89
N ARG A 72 11.67 9.61 8.00
CA ARG A 72 10.22 9.78 8.19
C ARG A 72 9.73 9.06 9.44
N ALA A 73 10.20 7.83 9.69
CA ALA A 73 9.87 7.09 10.91
C ALA A 73 10.28 7.86 12.17
N GLU A 74 11.50 8.41 12.21
CA GLU A 74 11.99 9.23 13.32
C GLU A 74 11.14 10.49 13.53
N GLN A 75 10.79 11.20 12.45
CA GLN A 75 9.93 12.39 12.53
C GLN A 75 8.53 12.08 13.05
N LEU A 76 8.03 10.86 12.79
CA LEU A 76 6.70 10.41 13.21
C LEU A 76 6.70 9.71 14.57
N GLY A 77 7.87 9.45 15.18
CA GLY A 77 7.98 8.66 16.40
C GLY A 77 7.61 7.19 16.22
N ILE A 78 7.70 6.67 15.00
CA ILE A 78 7.33 5.28 14.65
C ILE A 78 8.58 4.41 14.74
N ARG A 79 8.50 3.29 15.46
CA ARG A 79 9.59 2.30 15.49
C ARG A 79 9.76 1.69 14.11
N PHE A 80 10.98 1.73 13.59
CA PHE A 80 11.31 1.29 12.24
C PHE A 80 12.65 0.55 12.19
N LYS A 81 12.66 -0.57 11.48
CA LYS A 81 13.84 -1.38 11.19
C LYS A 81 13.67 -1.98 9.80
N MET A 82 14.62 -1.69 8.91
CA MET A 82 14.65 -2.31 7.58
C MET A 82 14.78 -3.83 7.70
N PRO A 83 14.08 -4.61 6.85
CA PRO A 83 14.39 -6.02 6.63
C PRO A 83 15.83 -6.23 6.13
N ALA A 84 16.31 -7.47 6.19
CA ALA A 84 17.68 -7.82 5.78
C ALA A 84 18.00 -7.45 4.33
N ALA A 85 17.00 -7.50 3.45
CA ALA A 85 17.08 -7.03 2.07
C ALA A 85 15.84 -6.21 1.72
N HIS A 86 16.02 -5.21 0.86
CA HIS A 86 14.92 -4.48 0.23
C HIS A 86 15.28 -4.20 -1.24
N PRO A 87 14.30 -4.28 -2.15
CA PRO A 87 12.97 -4.84 -1.92
C PRO A 87 13.02 -6.37 -1.77
N PHE A 88 12.08 -6.93 -1.02
CA PHE A 88 11.86 -8.37 -0.86
C PHE A 88 10.60 -8.80 -1.64
N ASP A 89 10.38 -10.10 -1.78
CA ASP A 89 9.14 -10.63 -2.38
C ASP A 89 7.98 -10.58 -1.36
N SER A 90 6.96 -9.77 -1.66
CA SER A 90 5.78 -9.58 -0.82
C SER A 90 4.59 -10.44 -1.21
N ASP A 91 4.64 -11.25 -2.28
CA ASP A 91 3.49 -11.98 -2.83
C ASP A 91 2.83 -12.88 -1.78
N LYS A 92 3.62 -13.67 -1.04
CA LYS A 92 3.11 -14.52 0.04
C LYS A 92 2.36 -13.71 1.11
N ALA A 93 2.91 -12.56 1.52
CA ALA A 93 2.27 -11.71 2.52
C ALA A 93 0.99 -11.04 1.99
N LEU A 94 0.98 -10.61 0.72
CA LEU A 94 -0.21 -10.06 0.06
C LEU A 94 -1.33 -11.10 -0.01
N ARG A 95 -1.01 -12.33 -0.43
CA ARG A 95 -1.97 -13.44 -0.48
C ARG A 95 -2.46 -13.83 0.90
N LEU A 96 -1.60 -13.81 1.92
CA LEU A 96 -2.02 -14.08 3.29
C LEU A 96 -3.05 -13.05 3.76
N ALA A 97 -2.82 -11.76 3.54
CA ALA A 97 -3.78 -10.71 3.90
C ALA A 97 -5.14 -10.92 3.20
N ILE A 98 -5.13 -11.33 1.93
CA ILE A 98 -6.35 -11.65 1.18
C ILE A 98 -7.06 -12.87 1.74
N ALA A 99 -6.33 -13.97 1.98
CA ALA A 99 -6.89 -15.22 2.49
C ALA A 99 -7.56 -15.03 3.86
N LEU A 100 -6.98 -14.16 4.70
CA LEU A 100 -7.51 -13.81 6.01
C LEU A 100 -8.65 -12.79 5.97
N ARG A 101 -8.94 -12.19 4.79
CA ARG A 101 -9.79 -10.99 4.68
C ARG A 101 -9.38 -9.92 5.71
N ALA A 102 -8.06 -9.70 5.78
CA ALA A 102 -7.42 -8.92 6.83
C ALA A 102 -8.00 -7.50 6.91
N ASP A 103 -8.42 -7.12 8.11
CA ASP A 103 -8.77 -5.73 8.43
C ASP A 103 -7.50 -4.88 8.64
N LEU A 104 -7.68 -3.57 8.87
CA LEU A 104 -6.55 -2.66 9.07
C LEU A 104 -5.68 -3.05 10.27
N ALA A 105 -6.26 -3.60 11.34
CA ALA A 105 -5.51 -4.04 12.51
C ALA A 105 -4.59 -5.23 12.18
N THR A 106 -5.11 -6.24 11.47
CA THR A 106 -4.35 -7.40 11.01
C THR A 106 -3.25 -6.98 10.03
N VAL A 107 -3.58 -6.14 9.05
CA VAL A 107 -2.60 -5.60 8.10
C VAL A 107 -1.50 -4.80 8.83
N ARG A 108 -1.85 -4.03 9.87
CA ARG A 108 -0.88 -3.30 10.70
C ARG A 108 0.05 -4.23 11.45
N GLU A 109 -0.44 -5.34 12.00
CA GLU A 109 0.40 -6.34 12.65
C GLU A 109 1.36 -7.05 11.67
N MET A 110 0.91 -7.32 10.44
CA MET A 110 1.77 -7.85 9.38
C MET A 110 2.85 -6.83 8.97
N PHE A 111 2.50 -5.56 8.81
CA PHE A 111 3.49 -4.51 8.55
C PHE A 111 4.47 -4.34 9.71
N ARG A 112 4.03 -4.43 10.97
CA ARG A 112 4.90 -4.36 12.16
C ARG A 112 5.91 -5.50 12.18
N PHE A 113 5.48 -6.72 11.89
CA PHE A 113 6.40 -7.86 11.77
C PHE A 113 7.55 -7.56 10.81
N ILE A 114 7.27 -6.91 9.67
CA ILE A 114 8.26 -6.59 8.65
C ILE A 114 9.09 -5.36 9.04
N TRP A 115 8.43 -4.22 9.24
CA TRP A 115 9.07 -2.90 9.28
C TRP A 115 9.31 -2.35 10.67
N ARG A 116 8.63 -2.85 11.71
CA ARG A 116 8.95 -2.53 13.10
C ARG A 116 10.08 -3.42 13.61
N ASP A 117 10.01 -4.71 13.25
CA ASP A 117 10.86 -5.75 13.82
C ASP A 117 12.01 -6.17 12.86
N GLY A 118 11.91 -5.80 11.57
CA GLY A 118 12.95 -6.00 10.56
C GLY A 118 13.00 -7.42 10.00
N ASN A 119 11.88 -8.16 10.01
CA ASN A 119 11.83 -9.53 9.52
C ASN A 119 11.57 -9.59 8.01
N ASP A 120 12.00 -10.69 7.38
CA ASP A 120 11.80 -10.94 5.96
C ASP A 120 10.72 -12.03 5.75
N PRO A 121 9.52 -11.67 5.27
CA PRO A 121 8.43 -12.61 5.07
C PRO A 121 8.57 -13.47 3.80
N SER A 122 9.61 -13.24 2.97
CA SER A 122 9.82 -13.98 1.72
C SER A 122 10.50 -15.34 1.95
N THR A 123 11.21 -15.50 3.06
CA THR A 123 11.84 -16.77 3.46
C THR A 123 10.81 -17.75 4.03
N PRO A 124 11.01 -19.08 3.93
CA PRO A 124 10.10 -20.06 4.54
C PRO A 124 9.90 -19.83 6.05
N ASP A 125 10.99 -19.67 6.80
CA ASP A 125 10.93 -19.44 8.26
C ASP A 125 10.28 -18.09 8.60
N GLY A 126 10.59 -17.05 7.84
CA GLY A 126 10.00 -15.73 8.05
C GLY A 126 8.51 -15.69 7.72
N PHE A 127 8.07 -16.41 6.69
CA PHE A 127 6.65 -16.55 6.38
C PHE A 127 5.91 -17.35 7.46
N ALA A 128 6.49 -18.45 7.94
CA ALA A 128 5.93 -19.22 9.06
C ALA A 128 5.77 -18.35 10.31
N ALA A 129 6.79 -17.58 10.68
CA ALA A 129 6.75 -16.64 11.81
C ALA A 129 5.71 -15.51 11.61
N LEU A 130 5.52 -15.03 10.37
CA LEU A 130 4.44 -14.08 10.06
C LEU A 130 3.07 -14.71 10.26
N CYS A 131 2.88 -15.97 9.85
CA CYS A 131 1.63 -16.69 10.04
C CYS A 131 1.31 -16.88 11.54
N GLU A 132 2.31 -17.28 12.33
CA GLU A 132 2.19 -17.36 13.79
C GLU A 132 1.83 -15.99 14.41
N ARG A 133 2.46 -14.90 13.95
CA ARG A 133 2.18 -13.53 14.41
C ARG A 133 0.71 -13.14 14.25
N VAL A 134 0.06 -13.59 13.18
CA VAL A 134 -1.35 -13.32 12.90
C VAL A 134 -2.29 -14.46 13.32
N GLY A 135 -1.79 -15.46 14.04
CA GLY A 135 -2.59 -16.53 14.64
C GLY A 135 -3.03 -17.63 13.67
N VAL A 136 -2.23 -17.90 12.63
CA VAL A 136 -2.58 -18.83 11.54
C VAL A 136 -1.56 -19.97 11.46
N GLY A 137 -2.02 -21.21 11.70
CA GLY A 137 -1.15 -22.39 11.65
C GLY A 137 -0.93 -23.00 10.26
N HIS A 138 -1.71 -22.60 9.25
CA HIS A 138 -1.74 -23.21 7.91
C HIS A 138 -1.60 -22.19 6.78
N GLY A 139 -0.73 -21.18 6.98
CA GLY A 139 -0.57 -20.06 6.05
C GLY A 139 -0.20 -20.47 4.63
N ASP A 140 0.72 -21.41 4.45
CA ASP A 140 1.12 -21.88 3.11
C ASP A 140 -0.07 -22.48 2.34
N GLN A 141 -0.91 -23.27 3.00
CA GLN A 141 -2.11 -23.88 2.38
C GLN A 141 -3.14 -22.80 1.99
N LEU A 142 -3.30 -21.76 2.80
CA LEU A 142 -4.25 -20.67 2.55
C LEU A 142 -3.86 -19.82 1.32
N ILE A 143 -2.57 -19.62 1.08
CA ILE A 143 -2.09 -18.80 -0.05
C ILE A 143 -1.99 -19.58 -1.36
N GLU A 144 -2.04 -20.91 -1.30
CA GLU A 144 -2.03 -21.81 -2.46
C GLU A 144 -3.39 -21.95 -3.15
N PHE A 145 -4.49 -21.58 -2.48
CA PHE A 145 -5.81 -21.58 -3.10
C PHE A 145 -5.81 -20.69 -4.35
N GLU A 146 -6.25 -21.25 -5.48
CA GLU A 146 -6.38 -20.52 -6.76
C GLU A 146 -7.21 -19.25 -6.60
N GLU A 147 -8.23 -19.31 -5.75
CA GLU A 147 -9.09 -18.17 -5.40
C GLU A 147 -8.30 -16.99 -4.81
N THR A 148 -7.32 -17.24 -3.95
CA THR A 148 -6.48 -16.21 -3.32
C THR A 148 -5.62 -15.49 -4.35
N ALA A 149 -4.99 -16.26 -5.25
CA ALA A 149 -4.18 -15.71 -6.34
C ALA A 149 -5.06 -14.95 -7.36
N ALA A 150 -6.24 -15.48 -7.68
CA ALA A 150 -7.21 -14.83 -8.55
C ALA A 150 -7.72 -13.51 -7.95
N GLN A 151 -7.95 -13.48 -6.63
CA GLN A 151 -8.38 -12.28 -5.92
C GLN A 151 -7.28 -11.19 -5.91
N LEU A 152 -6.01 -11.56 -5.70
CA LEU A 152 -4.90 -10.61 -5.80
C LEU A 152 -4.82 -10.00 -7.21
N ARG A 153 -4.90 -10.84 -8.24
CA ARG A 153 -4.93 -10.36 -9.63
C ARG A 153 -6.10 -9.41 -9.87
N ARG A 154 -7.29 -9.75 -9.34
CA ARG A 154 -8.47 -8.89 -9.46
C ARG A 154 -8.29 -7.54 -8.78
N HIS A 155 -7.70 -7.49 -7.58
CA HIS A 155 -7.36 -6.23 -6.91
C HIS A 155 -6.43 -5.36 -7.75
N ILE A 156 -5.42 -5.98 -8.38
CA ILE A 156 -4.45 -5.29 -9.24
C ILE A 156 -5.16 -4.72 -10.47
N ASP A 157 -5.99 -5.52 -11.15
CA ASP A 157 -6.74 -5.09 -12.34
C ASP A 157 -7.69 -3.93 -12.01
N ASP A 158 -8.45 -4.02 -10.91
CA ASP A 158 -9.37 -2.97 -10.48
C ASP A 158 -8.59 -1.70 -10.06
N ALA A 159 -7.45 -1.83 -9.35
CA ALA A 159 -6.59 -0.71 -9.00
C ALA A 159 -6.02 0.00 -10.23
N ILE A 160 -5.57 -0.75 -11.23
CA ILE A 160 -5.12 -0.22 -12.53
C ILE A 160 -6.26 0.53 -13.23
N ALA A 161 -7.46 -0.05 -13.26
CA ALA A 161 -8.63 0.58 -13.88
C ALA A 161 -9.02 1.91 -13.21
N LEU A 162 -8.76 2.04 -11.90
CA LEU A 162 -8.94 3.28 -11.13
C LEU A 162 -7.81 4.30 -11.35
N GLY A 163 -6.72 3.92 -12.02
CA GLY A 163 -5.56 4.78 -12.24
C GLY A 163 -4.52 4.72 -11.11
N VAL A 164 -4.60 3.75 -10.19
CA VAL A 164 -3.61 3.59 -9.11
C VAL A 164 -2.25 3.28 -9.74
N PHE A 165 -1.25 4.10 -9.41
CA PHE A 165 0.08 4.02 -10.02
C PHE A 165 1.21 3.74 -9.01
N GLY A 166 0.87 3.55 -7.74
CA GLY A 166 1.81 3.24 -6.68
C GLY A 166 1.10 3.06 -5.34
N VAL A 167 1.89 2.77 -4.30
CA VAL A 167 1.40 2.60 -2.93
C VAL A 167 2.25 3.38 -1.92
N PRO A 168 1.70 3.79 -0.77
CA PRO A 168 0.28 3.69 -0.43
C PRO A 168 -0.56 4.69 -1.24
N THR A 169 -1.82 4.34 -1.53
CA THR A 169 -2.76 5.24 -2.20
C THR A 169 -4.13 5.17 -1.54
N PHE A 170 -4.69 6.32 -1.15
CA PHE A 170 -6.12 6.41 -0.83
C PHE A 170 -6.94 6.67 -2.09
N TRP A 171 -8.12 6.07 -2.14
CA TRP A 171 -9.19 6.40 -3.06
C TRP A 171 -10.38 6.91 -2.26
N MET A 172 -10.80 8.16 -2.51
CA MET A 172 -11.94 8.80 -1.86
C MET A 172 -12.50 9.86 -2.81
N ASN A 173 -13.83 9.96 -2.91
CA ASN A 173 -14.49 10.98 -3.74
C ASN A 173 -13.99 11.00 -5.19
N ARG A 174 -13.76 9.81 -5.77
CA ARG A 174 -13.24 9.62 -7.13
C ARG A 174 -11.85 10.23 -7.38
N GLN A 175 -11.09 10.47 -6.31
CA GLN A 175 -9.74 11.03 -6.34
C GLN A 175 -8.75 10.07 -5.70
N LEU A 176 -7.57 9.97 -6.31
CA LEU A 176 -6.43 9.26 -5.76
C LEU A 176 -5.53 10.21 -4.96
N PHE A 177 -5.06 9.76 -3.80
CA PHE A 177 -4.05 10.44 -3.00
C PHE A 177 -2.91 9.48 -2.73
N TRP A 178 -1.80 9.66 -3.44
CA TRP A 178 -0.65 8.76 -3.41
C TRP A 178 0.46 9.30 -2.50
N GLY A 179 0.99 8.44 -1.64
CA GLY A 179 2.11 8.73 -0.74
C GLY A 179 1.70 8.89 0.73
N GLU A 180 2.65 8.64 1.62
CA GLU A 180 2.49 8.94 3.07
C GLU A 180 2.34 10.44 3.31
N ASP A 181 3.07 11.24 2.55
CA ASP A 181 3.09 12.70 2.57
C ASP A 181 1.82 13.35 2.01
N ALA A 182 0.93 12.57 1.38
CA ALA A 182 -0.37 13.05 0.92
C ALA A 182 -1.45 13.05 2.03
N LEU A 183 -1.20 12.48 3.22
CA LEU A 183 -2.17 12.44 4.33
C LEU A 183 -2.77 13.82 4.67
N PRO A 184 -2.01 14.94 4.72
CA PRO A 184 -2.59 16.27 4.92
C PRO A 184 -3.60 16.68 3.84
N MET A 185 -3.36 16.31 2.57
CA MET A 185 -4.27 16.58 1.46
C MET A 185 -5.55 15.72 1.58
N VAL A 186 -5.42 14.45 1.96
CA VAL A 186 -6.55 13.55 2.23
C VAL A 186 -7.45 14.14 3.31
N LEU A 187 -6.84 14.57 4.44
CA LEU A 187 -7.54 15.21 5.55
C LEU A 187 -8.24 16.50 5.14
N TYR A 188 -7.58 17.31 4.31
CA TYR A 188 -8.15 18.55 3.80
C TYR A 188 -9.37 18.30 2.90
N CYS A 189 -9.26 17.36 1.95
CA CYS A 189 -10.35 16.99 1.05
C CYS A 189 -11.52 16.29 1.77
N ALA A 190 -11.25 15.52 2.83
CA ALA A 190 -12.30 14.92 3.66
C ALA A 190 -13.14 15.99 4.37
N ARG A 191 -12.52 17.09 4.82
CA ARG A 191 -13.23 18.23 5.44
C ARG A 191 -13.82 19.20 4.42
N THR A 192 -13.23 19.30 3.24
CA THR A 192 -13.59 20.26 2.19
C THR A 192 -13.76 19.54 0.85
N PRO A 193 -14.81 18.70 0.67
CA PRO A 193 -14.96 17.89 -0.53
C PRO A 193 -15.12 18.72 -1.81
N THR A 194 -15.62 19.95 -1.70
CA THR A 194 -15.79 20.87 -2.82
C THR A 194 -14.49 21.50 -3.32
N TRP A 195 -13.36 21.34 -2.61
CA TRP A 195 -12.09 21.94 -3.04
C TRP A 195 -11.65 21.43 -4.42
N LEU A 196 -11.84 20.13 -4.69
CA LEU A 196 -11.58 19.52 -5.99
C LEU A 196 -12.40 20.15 -7.13
N GLU A 197 -13.54 20.73 -6.79
CA GLU A 197 -14.45 21.37 -7.74
C GLU A 197 -14.17 22.87 -7.96
N THR A 198 -13.22 23.45 -7.20
CA THR A 198 -12.88 24.87 -7.32
C THR A 198 -12.31 25.20 -8.70
N ARG A 199 -12.53 26.44 -9.13
CA ARG A 199 -12.11 26.92 -10.46
C ARG A 199 -10.63 26.63 -10.73
N GLU A 200 -9.78 26.89 -9.75
CA GLU A 200 -8.34 26.74 -9.93
C GLU A 200 -7.91 25.27 -9.98
N VAL A 201 -8.48 24.40 -9.14
CA VAL A 201 -8.19 22.96 -9.19
C VAL A 201 -8.60 22.38 -10.54
N LYS A 202 -9.81 22.70 -11.04
CA LYS A 202 -10.24 22.30 -12.39
C LYS A 202 -9.30 22.82 -13.48
N ARG A 203 -8.83 24.06 -13.36
CA ARG A 203 -7.90 24.67 -14.33
C ARG A 203 -6.57 23.92 -14.37
N ILE A 204 -5.95 23.63 -13.22
CA ILE A 204 -4.66 22.93 -13.18
C ILE A 204 -4.78 21.46 -13.62
N SER A 205 -5.90 20.80 -13.33
CA SER A 205 -6.16 19.42 -13.76
C SER A 205 -6.35 19.27 -15.27
N ALA A 206 -6.76 20.34 -15.96
CA ALA A 206 -6.95 20.36 -17.41
C ALA A 206 -5.72 20.87 -18.19
N LEU A 207 -4.60 21.15 -17.53
CA LEU A 207 -3.39 21.60 -18.21
C LEU A 207 -2.85 20.50 -19.13
N PRO A 208 -2.43 20.84 -20.36
CA PRO A 208 -1.79 19.88 -21.24
C PRO A 208 -0.40 19.49 -20.72
N LYS A 209 0.05 18.28 -21.05
CA LYS A 209 1.44 17.85 -20.81
C LYS A 209 2.40 18.82 -21.55
N GLY A 210 3.29 19.46 -20.81
CA GLY A 210 4.14 20.54 -21.37
C GLY A 210 5.22 20.07 -22.35
N ARG A 211 5.97 19.01 -22.01
CA ARG A 211 7.02 18.43 -22.87
C ARG A 211 6.72 16.96 -23.14
N ALA A 212 6.85 16.56 -24.40
CA ALA A 212 6.66 15.17 -24.85
C ALA A 212 7.62 14.22 -24.15
#